data_AF-A0A3B1DPW0-F1
#
_entry.id   AF-A0A3B1DPW0-F1
#
_cell.length_a   1.000
_cell.length_b   1.000
_cell.length_c   1.000
_cell.angle_alpha   90.00
_cell.angle_beta   90.00
_cell.angle_gamma   90.00
#
_symmetry.space_group_name_H-M   'P 1'
#
loop_
_entity.id
_entity.type
_entity.pdbx_description
1 polymer ?
#
loop_
_entity_poly.entity_id
_entity_poly.type
_entity_poly.pdbx_seq_one_letter_code
_entity_poly.pdbx_strand_id
1 'polypeptide(L)'
;MTSVKYQPVLYRYAIATTFVALLAMGIGALVTTKNAGMAFRDWPNSDGHNMLLYPWLKSAGDKFLEHGHRLAGMLIGLFSIGLVAMLSWKESRPKVRLAGWMILGAVIVQGLLG
;
A
#
# COMPACT_ATOMS: atom_id res chain seq x y z
N MET A 1 -11.79 25.32 -21.36
CA MET A 1 -10.60 25.03 -20.52
C MET A 1 -11.08 24.90 -19.08
N THR A 2 -11.02 23.71 -18.47
CA THR A 2 -11.36 23.55 -17.04
C THR A 2 -10.31 24.28 -16.21
N SER A 3 -10.70 25.36 -15.52
CA SER A 3 -9.82 26.04 -14.56
C SER A 3 -9.35 25.02 -13.52
N VAL A 4 -8.05 24.76 -13.46
CA VAL A 4 -7.46 23.84 -12.48
C VAL A 4 -7.42 24.58 -11.14
N LYS A 5 -8.43 24.35 -10.31
CA LYS A 5 -8.46 24.89 -8.96
C LYS A 5 -7.51 24.08 -8.08
N TYR A 6 -6.53 24.73 -7.47
CA TYR A 6 -5.61 24.06 -6.55
C TYR A 6 -6.37 23.45 -5.36
N GLN A 7 -6.12 22.17 -5.09
CA GLN A 7 -6.77 21.41 -4.02
C GLN A 7 -5.73 20.93 -3.00
N PRO A 8 -5.46 21.69 -1.92
CA PRO A 8 -4.34 21.43 -1.01
C PRO A 8 -4.47 20.09 -0.29
N VAL A 9 -5.69 19.67 0.05
CA VAL A 9 -5.93 18.39 0.72
C VAL A 9 -5.61 17.20 -0.20
N LEU A 10 -6.04 17.28 -1.46
CA LEU A 10 -5.77 16.23 -2.44
C LEU A 10 -4.27 16.13 -2.77
N TYR A 11 -3.60 17.28 -2.89
CA TYR A 11 -2.16 17.34 -3.07
C TYR A 11 -1.40 16.71 -1.89
N ARG A 12 -1.72 17.09 -0.65
CA ARG A 12 -1.11 16.53 0.56
C ARG A 12 -1.36 15.01 0.68
N TYR A 13 -2.56 14.56 0.32
CA TYR A 13 -2.90 13.14 0.34
C TYR A 13 -2.13 12.35 -0.71
N ALA A 14 -1.96 12.90 -1.92
CA ALA A 14 -1.13 12.31 -2.96
C ALA A 14 0.33 12.19 -2.51
N ILE A 15 0.90 13.24 -1.90
CA ILE A 15 2.25 13.19 -1.31
C ILE A 15 2.34 12.11 -0.24
N ALA A 16 1.38 12.05 0.69
CA ALA A 16 1.37 11.03 1.73
C ALA A 16 1.31 9.62 1.13
N THR A 17 0.50 9.41 0.10
CA THR A 17 0.41 8.14 -0.65
C THR A 17 1.77 7.77 -1.26
N THR A 18 2.51 8.73 -1.82
CA THR A 18 3.87 8.51 -2.33
C THR A 18 4.82 8.05 -1.23
N PHE A 19 4.83 8.69 -0.07
CA PHE A 19 5.68 8.28 1.05
C PHE A 19 5.33 6.88 1.57
N VAL A 20 4.04 6.56 1.67
CA VAL A 20 3.58 5.21 2.05
C VAL A 20 4.02 4.17 1.03
N ALA A 21 3.95 4.49 -0.27
CA ALA A 21 4.43 3.59 -1.32
C ALA A 21 5.94 3.36 -1.23
N LEU A 22 6.72 4.43 -1.02
CA LEU A 22 8.17 4.34 -0.82
C LEU A 22 8.52 3.48 0.40
N LEU A 23 7.79 3.64 1.50
CA LEU A 23 7.95 2.82 2.69
C LEU A 23 7.62 1.35 2.43
N ALA A 24 6.51 1.05 1.74
CA ALA A 24 6.14 -0.32 1.38
C ALA A 24 7.19 -0.99 0.48
N MET A 25 7.70 -0.27 -0.52
CA MET A 25 8.80 -0.73 -1.38
C MET A 25 10.09 -0.96 -0.59
N GLY A 26 10.44 -0.04 0.33
CA GLY A 26 11.63 -0.17 1.17
C GLY A 26 11.56 -1.40 2.08
N ILE A 27 10.42 -1.65 2.73
CA ILE A 27 10.22 -2.84 3.56
C ILE A 27 10.26 -4.11 2.69
N GLY A 28 9.65 -4.11 1.51
CA GLY A 28 9.71 -5.25 0.57
C GLY A 28 11.13 -5.56 0.10
N ALA A 29 11.94 -4.53 -0.16
CA ALA A 29 13.35 -4.68 -0.49
C ALA A 29 14.14 -5.30 0.68
N LEU A 30 13.83 -4.92 1.93
CA LEU A 30 14.44 -5.53 3.12
C LEU A 30 14.08 -7.01 3.27
N VAL A 31 12.81 -7.38 3.05
CA VAL A 31 12.36 -8.79 3.09
C VAL A 31 13.12 -9.62 2.06
N THR A 32 13.23 -9.13 0.83
CA THR A 32 13.99 -9.79 -0.23
C THR A 32 15.47 -9.94 0.14
N THR A 33 16.10 -8.85 0.60
CA THR A 33 17.54 -8.84 0.93
C THR A 33 17.87 -9.78 2.08
N LYS A 34 16.97 -9.93 3.06
CA LYS A 34 17.16 -10.83 4.20
C LYS A 34 16.61 -12.24 3.98
N ASN A 35 16.13 -12.56 2.76
CA ASN A 35 15.47 -13.83 2.43
C ASN A 35 14.30 -14.19 3.37
N ALA A 36 13.61 -13.18 3.90
CA ALA A 36 12.53 -13.34 4.86
C ALA A 36 11.16 -13.59 4.20
N GLY A 37 11.08 -13.69 2.86
CA GLY A 37 9.80 -13.76 2.13
C GLY A 37 9.03 -15.08 2.26
N MET A 38 9.60 -16.07 2.94
CA MET A 38 8.99 -17.40 3.16
C MET A 38 8.88 -17.73 4.66
N ALA A 39 8.87 -16.72 5.53
CA ALA A 39 8.72 -16.87 6.97
C ALA A 39 7.31 -17.31 7.38
N PHE A 40 6.28 -16.99 6.59
CA PHE A 40 4.93 -17.55 6.70
C PHE A 40 4.63 -18.55 5.59
N ARG A 41 3.90 -19.62 5.94
CA ARG A 41 3.47 -20.66 4.98
C ARG A 41 2.12 -20.34 4.34
N ASP A 42 1.41 -19.38 4.91
CA ASP A 42 0.06 -18.98 4.56
C ASP A 42 0.00 -17.54 4.07
N TRP A 43 -0.99 -17.27 3.24
CA TRP A 43 -1.38 -15.95 2.76
C TRP A 43 -2.88 -16.02 2.42
N PRO A 44 -3.70 -15.02 2.79
CA PRO A 44 -3.36 -13.73 3.41
C PRO A 44 -3.21 -13.76 4.93
N ASN A 45 -3.35 -14.92 5.57
CA ASN A 45 -3.13 -15.07 7.01
C ASN A 45 -1.64 -15.17 7.36
N SER A 46 -1.32 -15.17 8.66
CA SER A 46 0.03 -15.35 9.19
C SER A 46 -0.01 -16.34 10.35
N ASP A 47 0.47 -17.57 10.12
CA ASP A 47 0.40 -18.68 11.06
C ASP A 47 -1.03 -18.93 11.59
N GLY A 48 -2.03 -18.90 10.69
CA GLY A 48 -3.44 -19.08 11.04
C GLY A 48 -4.10 -17.90 11.75
N HIS A 49 -3.35 -16.82 12.02
CA HIS A 49 -3.91 -15.57 12.53
C HIS A 49 -4.34 -14.67 11.36
N ASN A 50 -5.45 -13.95 11.55
CA ASN A 50 -5.82 -12.87 10.64
C ASN A 50 -4.71 -11.82 10.57
N MET A 51 -4.55 -11.19 9.40
CA MET A 51 -3.50 -10.22 9.11
C MET A 51 -3.36 -9.10 10.17
N LEU A 52 -4.47 -8.63 10.75
CA LEU A 52 -4.47 -7.56 11.77
C LEU A 52 -4.29 -8.06 13.22
N LEU A 53 -4.44 -9.36 13.45
CA LEU A 53 -4.45 -9.96 14.79
C LEU A 53 -3.18 -10.77 15.09
N TYR A 54 -2.32 -10.98 14.11
CA TYR A 54 -1.02 -11.59 14.34
C TYR A 54 -0.22 -10.77 15.37
N PRO A 55 0.42 -11.40 16.38
CA PRO A 55 1.15 -10.70 17.44
C PRO A 55 2.50 -10.14 16.94
N TRP A 56 2.45 -9.21 15.98
CA TRP A 56 3.59 -8.68 15.25
C TRP A 56 4.68 -8.12 16.17
N LEU A 57 4.33 -7.31 17.17
CA LEU A 57 5.28 -6.72 18.11
C LEU A 57 5.96 -7.74 19.03
N LYS A 58 5.44 -8.97 19.11
CA LYS A 58 6.07 -10.09 19.83
C LYS A 58 6.87 -11.02 18.90
N SER A 59 6.76 -10.83 17.59
CA SER A 59 7.55 -11.56 16.60
C SER A 59 8.94 -10.91 16.45
N ALA A 60 9.90 -11.69 15.99
CA ALA A 60 11.26 -11.23 15.75
C ALA A 60 11.84 -11.87 14.47
N GLY A 61 12.94 -11.31 13.97
CA GLY A 61 13.63 -11.83 12.80
C GLY A 61 12.76 -11.76 11.53
N ASP A 62 12.75 -12.87 10.77
CA ASP A 62 12.14 -12.92 9.44
C ASP A 62 10.62 -12.73 9.49
N LYS A 63 9.94 -13.30 10.50
CA LYS A 63 8.49 -13.13 10.68
C LYS A 63 8.09 -11.68 10.96
N PHE A 64 8.90 -10.95 11.73
CA PHE A 64 8.64 -9.53 11.98
C PHE A 64 8.73 -8.71 10.69
N LEU A 65 9.72 -9.01 9.85
CA LEU A 65 9.93 -8.31 8.59
C LEU A 65 8.88 -8.66 7.55
N GLU A 66 8.57 -9.94 7.35
CA GLU A 66 7.58 -10.37 6.37
C GLU A 66 6.18 -9.87 6.75
N HIS A 67 5.79 -9.99 8.03
CA HIS A 67 4.49 -9.49 8.46
C HIS A 67 4.40 -7.97 8.38
N GLY A 68 5.49 -7.26 8.74
CA GLY A 68 5.59 -5.82 8.56
C GLY A 68 5.46 -5.40 7.09
N HIS A 69 6.00 -6.18 6.15
CA HIS A 69 5.81 -5.95 4.72
C HIS A 69 4.35 -6.11 4.30
N ARG A 70 3.67 -7.18 4.76
CA ARG A 70 2.24 -7.41 4.48
C ARG A 70 1.37 -6.28 5.03
N LEU A 71 1.66 -5.79 6.24
CA LEU A 71 0.98 -4.62 6.82
C LEU A 71 1.24 -3.33 6.02
N ALA A 72 2.47 -3.13 5.54
CA ALA A 72 2.79 -2.00 4.66
C ALA A 72 2.04 -2.08 3.32
N GLY A 73 1.89 -3.30 2.76
CA GLY A 73 1.06 -3.58 1.59
C GLY A 73 -0.41 -3.21 1.80
N MET A 74 -0.98 -3.59 2.94
CA MET A 74 -2.34 -3.19 3.32
C MET A 74 -2.47 -1.67 3.44
N LEU A 75 -1.50 -1.01 4.07
CA LEU A 75 -1.49 0.43 4.26
C LEU A 75 -1.49 1.17 2.92
N ILE A 76 -0.63 0.80 1.97
CA ILE A 76 -0.64 1.42 0.63
C ILE A 76 -1.93 1.11 -0.14
N GLY A 77 -2.52 -0.07 0.06
CA GLY A 77 -3.85 -0.41 -0.47
C GLY A 77 -4.93 0.56 0.01
N LEU A 78 -5.01 0.81 1.32
CA LEU A 78 -5.96 1.77 1.90
C LEU A 78 -5.75 3.19 1.40
N PHE A 79 -4.49 3.63 1.30
CA PHE A 79 -4.16 4.95 0.75
C PHE A 79 -4.55 5.06 -0.72
N SER A 80 -4.34 4.01 -1.51
CA SER A 80 -4.72 3.99 -2.94
C SER A 80 -6.24 4.08 -3.13
N ILE A 81 -7.02 3.37 -2.31
CA ILE A 81 -8.48 3.46 -2.30
C ILE A 81 -8.94 4.88 -1.96
N GLY A 82 -8.38 5.47 -0.89
CA GLY A 82 -8.70 6.84 -0.50
C GLY A 82 -8.32 7.86 -1.58
N LEU A 83 -7.18 7.68 -2.24
CA LEU A 83 -6.73 8.53 -3.34
C LEU A 83 -7.73 8.46 -4.51
N VAL A 84 -8.14 7.26 -4.92
CA VAL A 84 -9.13 7.06 -6.00
C VAL A 84 -10.48 7.70 -5.64
N ALA A 85 -10.95 7.55 -4.41
CA ALA A 85 -12.19 8.16 -3.95
C ALA A 85 -12.11 9.70 -4.02
N MET A 86 -11.02 10.29 -3.51
CA MET A 86 -10.80 11.73 -3.55
C MET A 86 -10.68 12.28 -4.97
N LEU A 87 -9.95 11.60 -5.86
CA LEU A 87 -9.82 11.99 -7.27
C LEU A 87 -11.18 11.87 -7.97
N SER A 88 -11.94 10.81 -7.71
CA SER A 88 -13.25 10.62 -8.34
C SER A 88 -14.28 11.68 -7.94
N TRP A 89 -14.18 12.24 -6.73
CA TRP A 89 -15.08 13.30 -6.27
C TRP A 89 -14.61 14.72 -6.59
N LYS A 90 -13.30 14.98 -6.55
CA LYS A 90 -12.78 16.36 -6.60
C LYS A 90 -12.03 16.73 -7.88
N GLU A 91 -11.56 15.75 -8.65
CA GLU A 91 -10.75 15.99 -9.84
C GLU A 91 -11.60 15.96 -11.12
N SER A 92 -11.52 17.02 -11.92
CA SER A 92 -12.28 17.15 -13.18
C SER A 92 -11.55 16.52 -14.37
N ARG A 93 -10.22 16.36 -14.28
CA ARG A 93 -9.39 15.85 -15.39
C ARG A 93 -9.46 14.31 -15.47
N PRO A 94 -9.98 13.73 -16.56
CA PRO A 94 -10.16 12.28 -16.67
C PRO A 94 -8.84 11.51 -16.65
N LYS A 95 -7.77 12.06 -17.23
CA LYS A 95 -6.43 11.44 -17.21
C LYS A 95 -5.87 11.27 -15.80
N VAL A 96 -6.12 12.24 -14.92
CA VAL A 96 -5.64 12.20 -13.53
C VAL A 96 -6.45 11.19 -12.71
N ARG A 97 -7.76 11.11 -12.94
CA ARG A 97 -8.61 10.06 -12.35
C ARG A 97 -8.17 8.66 -12.81
N LEU A 98 -7.88 8.49 -14.10
CA LEU A 98 -7.36 7.24 -14.64
C LEU A 98 -6.02 6.85 -14.00
N ALA A 99 -5.11 7.81 -13.78
CA ALA A 99 -3.87 7.56 -13.06
C ALA A 99 -4.10 7.02 -11.65
N GLY A 100 -5.07 7.58 -10.90
CA GLY A 100 -5.46 7.04 -9.60
C GLY A 100 -5.93 5.58 -9.68
N TRP A 101 -6.79 5.27 -10.64
CA TRP A 101 -7.27 3.89 -10.85
C TRP A 101 -6.15 2.94 -11.27
N MET A 102 -5.20 3.38 -12.09
CA MET A 102 -4.02 2.59 -12.45
C MET A 102 -3.14 2.30 -11.22
N ILE A 103 -2.95 3.28 -10.33
CA ILE A 103 -2.20 3.08 -9.07
C ILE A 103 -2.90 2.00 -8.22
N LEU A 104 -4.21 2.11 -8.03
CA LEU A 104 -4.97 1.11 -7.26
C LEU A 104 -4.88 -0.28 -7.91
N GLY A 105 -5.04 -0.37 -9.23
CA GLY A 105 -4.91 -1.62 -9.97
C GLY A 105 -3.51 -2.23 -9.82
N ALA A 106 -2.46 -1.42 -9.91
CA ALA A 106 -1.09 -1.86 -9.71
C ALA A 106 -0.86 -2.39 -8.28
N VAL A 107 -1.40 -1.71 -7.26
CA VAL A 107 -1.29 -2.15 -5.85
C VAL A 107 -2.05 -3.45 -5.61
N ILE A 108 -3.22 -3.64 -6.23
CA ILE A 108 -3.96 -4.91 -6.15
C ILE A 108 -3.16 -6.03 -6.79
N VAL A 109 -2.65 -5.83 -8.00
CA VAL A 109 -1.85 -6.84 -8.70
C VAL A 109 -0.58 -7.16 -7.91
N GLN A 110 0.12 -6.16 -7.38
CA GLN A 110 1.29 -6.37 -6.53
C GLN A 110 0.94 -7.12 -5.25
N GLY A 111 -0.18 -6.78 -4.59
CA GLY A 111 -0.64 -7.49 -3.39
C GLY A 111 -1.09 -8.92 -3.65
N LEU A 112 -1.50 -9.27 -4.87
CA LEU A 112 -1.82 -10.66 -5.25
C LEU A 112 -0.56 -11.47 -5.62
N LEU A 113 0.50 -10.80 -6.08
CA LEU A 113 1.78 -11.42 -6.41
C LEU A 113 2.69 -11.58 -5.18
N GLY A 114 2.45 -10.80 -4.12
CA GLY A 114 3.22 -10.74 -2.89
C GLY A 114 2.56 -11.44 -1.72
#